data_AF-A0A4R4V4R7-F1
#
_entry.id   AF-A0A4R4V4R7-F1
#
_cell.length_a   1.000
_cell.length_b   1.000
_cell.length_c   1.000
_cell.angle_alpha   90.00
_cell.angle_beta   90.00
_cell.angle_gamma   90.00
#
_symmetry.space_group_name_H-M   'P 1'
#
loop_
_entity.id
_entity.type
_entity.pdbx_description
1 polymer ?
#
loop_
_entity_poly.entity_id
_entity_poly.type
_entity_poly.pdbx_seq_one_letter_code
_entity_poly.pdbx_strand_id
1 'polypeptide(L)'
;MGENRIKIDLATWCVYSPVCIRPCTAPELWVWARTVPAPQLVVSVFDCARTSLPRTSEAGLLCERGKGLELVREVTADWGGAPTRSRVGTGAVPGKAVWFALPLPRNWPGLGYKVHPGTAAQCLLLNVTRRGFEGTRSTGADGISVVMLPGLNVWVHPEHFCWRSGPRRYLRRPLIDLQETTEHVVRYLDSLDAPHSIMLVE
;
A
#
# COMPACT_ATOMS: atom_id res chain seq x y z
N MET A 1 -0.19 35.40 14.70
CA MET A 1 -0.91 34.30 14.02
C MET A 1 0.05 33.11 13.97
N GLY A 2 -0.13 32.14 14.87
CA GLY A 2 0.74 30.98 14.96
C GLY A 2 0.46 30.01 13.82
N GLU A 3 1.49 29.72 13.02
CA GLU A 3 1.45 28.72 11.97
C GLU A 3 1.38 27.33 12.64
N ASN A 4 0.17 26.77 12.79
CA ASN A 4 -0.04 25.43 13.33
C ASN A 4 0.48 24.39 12.32
N ARG A 5 1.78 24.12 12.37
CA ARG A 5 2.40 23.01 11.63
C ARG A 5 2.22 21.73 12.43
N ILE A 6 1.34 20.84 11.95
CA ILE A 6 1.25 19.47 12.46
C ILE A 6 2.53 18.75 12.02
N LYS A 7 3.48 18.57 12.95
CA LYS A 7 4.64 17.70 12.73
C LYS A 7 4.20 16.26 12.98
N ILE A 8 4.00 15.50 11.91
CA ILE A 8 3.82 14.05 12.00
C ILE A 8 5.22 13.46 12.16
N ASP A 9 5.54 13.00 13.37
CA ASP A 9 6.81 12.33 13.63
C ASP A 9 6.80 10.91 13.02
N LEU A 10 7.28 10.80 11.78
CA LEU A 10 7.40 9.53 11.05
C LEU A 10 8.32 8.53 11.77
N ALA A 11 9.20 8.98 12.69
CA ALA A 11 10.03 8.09 13.50
C ALA A 11 9.21 7.31 14.54
N THR A 12 8.08 7.84 15.01
CA THR A 12 7.14 7.10 15.87
C THR A 12 6.36 6.04 15.10
N TRP A 13 6.24 6.18 13.77
CA TRP A 13 5.57 5.21 12.89
C TRP A 13 6.50 4.10 12.40
N CYS A 14 7.79 4.39 12.32
CA CYS A 14 8.84 3.40 12.08
C CYS A 14 9.26 2.81 13.43
N VAL A 15 8.72 1.64 13.80
CA VAL A 15 9.11 1.03 15.08
C VAL A 15 10.56 0.60 14.99
N TYR A 16 11.47 1.35 15.63
CA TYR A 16 12.80 0.87 15.98
C TYR A 16 12.62 -0.34 16.91
N SER A 17 12.64 -1.54 16.35
CA SER A 17 12.71 -2.75 17.16
C SER A 17 14.08 -2.81 17.82
N PRO A 18 14.19 -2.92 19.16
CA PRO A 18 15.48 -3.01 19.84
C PRO A 18 16.25 -4.30 19.50
N VAL A 19 15.63 -5.23 18.76
CA VAL A 19 16.23 -6.50 18.32
C VAL A 19 16.93 -6.38 16.96
N CYS A 20 16.71 -5.30 16.19
CA CYS A 20 17.31 -5.15 14.86
C CYS A 20 18.30 -3.97 14.86
N ILE A 21 19.56 -4.26 15.19
CA ILE A 21 20.62 -3.24 15.41
C ILE A 21 20.95 -2.43 14.13
N ARG A 22 20.45 -2.83 12.95
CA ARG A 22 20.42 -1.99 11.74
C ARG A 22 19.18 -2.33 10.90
N PRO A 23 18.35 -1.34 10.51
CA PRO A 23 17.32 -1.62 9.51
C PRO A 23 18.04 -1.98 8.20
N CYS A 24 17.63 -3.08 7.57
CA CYS A 24 18.25 -3.56 6.32
C CYS A 24 18.10 -2.55 5.17
N THR A 25 17.16 -1.60 5.28
CA THR A 25 16.99 -0.44 4.40
C THR A 25 16.46 0.75 5.21
N ALA A 26 16.68 1.98 4.73
CA ALA A 26 16.06 3.16 5.34
C ALA A 26 14.52 3.12 5.17
N PRO A 27 13.74 3.66 6.12
CA PRO A 27 12.29 3.72 5.95
C PRO A 27 11.92 4.53 4.72
N GLU A 28 10.84 4.12 4.05
CA GLU A 28 10.37 4.79 2.84
C GLU A 28 9.05 5.49 3.10
N LEU A 29 8.94 6.75 2.66
CA LEU A 29 7.69 7.52 2.70
C LEU A 29 7.01 7.47 1.35
N TRP A 30 5.76 7.02 1.32
CA TRP A 30 4.93 6.94 0.12
C TRP A 30 3.66 7.75 0.31
N VAL A 31 3.31 8.55 -0.69
CA VAL A 31 2.08 9.33 -0.70
C VAL A 31 1.34 9.05 -2.00
N TRP A 32 0.06 8.70 -1.90
CA TRP A 32 -0.80 8.50 -3.08
C TRP A 32 -2.24 8.87 -2.76
N ALA A 33 -3.04 9.06 -3.79
CA ALA A 33 -4.47 9.19 -3.65
C ALA A 33 -5.16 7.84 -3.92
N ARG A 34 -6.26 7.59 -3.21
CA ARG A 34 -7.23 6.53 -3.51
C ARG A 34 -8.63 7.11 -3.57
N THR A 35 -9.51 6.49 -4.34
CA THR A 35 -10.87 6.98 -4.60
C THR A 35 -11.95 6.10 -4.00
N VAL A 36 -11.63 4.85 -3.63
CA VAL A 36 -12.55 3.90 -3.01
C VAL A 36 -12.10 3.57 -1.57
N PRO A 37 -12.98 3.69 -0.55
CA PRO A 37 -14.42 3.96 -0.64
C PRO A 37 -14.78 5.45 -0.85
N ALA A 38 -13.84 6.36 -0.60
CA ALA A 38 -13.99 7.79 -0.85
C ALA A 38 -12.62 8.40 -1.23
N PRO A 39 -12.59 9.60 -1.83
CA PRO A 39 -11.35 10.29 -2.18
C PRO A 39 -10.52 10.60 -0.94
N GLN A 40 -9.32 10.04 -0.87
CA GLN A 40 -8.43 10.17 0.27
C GLN A 40 -6.97 10.27 -0.18
N LEU A 41 -6.18 11.05 0.57
CA LEU A 41 -4.74 11.10 0.47
C LEU A 41 -4.16 10.11 1.49
N VAL A 42 -3.54 9.05 1.01
CA VAL A 42 -2.87 8.06 1.84
C VAL A 42 -1.42 8.45 2.00
N VAL A 43 -0.97 8.51 3.25
CA VAL A 43 0.43 8.67 3.63
C VAL A 43 0.86 7.38 4.31
N SER A 44 1.89 6.74 3.79
CA SER A 44 2.38 5.46 4.26
C SER A 44 3.87 5.50 4.51
N VAL A 45 4.30 4.80 5.55
CA VAL A 45 5.70 4.55 5.88
C VAL A 45 5.95 3.05 5.77
N PHE A 46 6.97 2.67 5.00
CA PHE A 46 7.48 1.31 4.97
C PHE A 46 8.72 1.17 5.85
N ASP A 47 8.82 0.03 6.53
CA ASP A 47 10.03 -0.43 7.20
C ASP A 47 10.17 -1.96 7.10
N CYS A 48 11.37 -2.49 7.37
CA CYS A 48 11.64 -3.93 7.35
C CYS A 48 11.16 -4.67 8.62
N ALA A 49 10.66 -3.97 9.65
CA ALA A 49 10.21 -4.56 10.90
C ALA A 49 8.79 -5.14 10.77
N ARG A 50 8.66 -6.24 10.02
CA ARG A 50 7.41 -6.83 9.51
C ARG A 50 6.29 -7.01 10.55
N THR A 51 6.61 -7.23 11.82
CA THR A 51 5.64 -7.57 12.88
C THR A 51 5.38 -6.46 13.89
N SER A 52 6.16 -5.38 13.89
CA SER A 52 6.11 -4.35 14.94
C SER A 52 5.21 -3.19 14.53
N LEU A 53 3.92 -3.21 14.90
CA LEU A 53 3.01 -2.09 14.63
C LEU A 53 3.19 -0.93 15.63
N PRO A 54 3.01 0.33 15.20
CA PRO A 54 2.92 1.49 16.08
C PRO A 54 1.84 1.28 17.13
N ARG A 55 2.11 1.67 18.39
CA ARG A 55 1.14 1.59 19.48
C ARG A 55 0.82 3.00 19.97
N THR A 56 -0.45 3.28 20.19
CA THR A 56 -0.87 4.42 21.00
C THR A 56 -0.38 4.19 22.42
N SER A 57 0.13 5.24 23.07
CA SER A 57 0.60 5.13 24.45
C SER A 57 -0.57 5.33 25.40
N GLU A 58 -0.79 4.39 26.31
CA GLU A 58 -1.69 4.60 27.47
C GLU A 58 -0.99 5.34 28.62
N ALA A 59 0.30 5.64 28.48
CA ALA A 59 1.06 6.29 29.54
C ALA A 59 0.63 7.77 29.67
N GLY A 60 0.41 8.18 30.92
CA GLY A 60 -0.24 9.45 31.28
C GLY A 60 0.34 10.72 30.68
N LEU A 61 -0.28 11.86 30.99
CA LEU A 61 -0.14 13.18 30.34
C LEU A 61 1.28 13.71 30.04
N LEU A 62 2.35 13.13 30.61
CA LEU A 62 3.74 13.50 30.37
C LEU A 62 4.50 12.55 29.42
N CYS A 63 3.89 11.46 28.97
CA CYS A 63 4.49 10.58 27.97
C CYS A 63 4.39 11.24 26.58
N GLU A 64 5.52 11.53 25.95
CA GLU A 64 5.55 12.09 24.59
C GLU A 64 5.39 11.01 23.52
N ARG A 65 5.64 9.73 23.88
CA ARG A 65 5.47 8.61 22.96
C ARG A 65 3.99 8.40 22.67
N GLY A 66 3.63 8.22 21.40
CA GLY A 66 2.27 7.83 20.99
C GLY A 66 1.23 8.95 20.87
N LYS A 67 1.43 10.14 21.45
CA LYS A 67 0.50 11.29 21.30
C LYS A 67 0.34 11.77 19.87
N GLY A 68 1.42 11.69 19.07
CA GLY A 68 1.34 11.99 17.64
C GLY A 68 0.40 11.04 16.88
N LEU A 69 0.27 9.79 17.33
CA LEU A 69 -0.64 8.81 16.75
C LEU A 69 -2.10 9.09 17.15
N GLU A 70 -2.34 9.61 18.36
CA GLU A 70 -3.66 10.07 18.80
C GLU A 70 -4.14 11.25 17.96
N LEU A 71 -3.29 12.26 17.72
CA LEU A 71 -3.64 13.39 16.85
C LEU A 71 -3.94 12.94 15.42
N VAL A 72 -3.13 12.03 14.87
CA VAL A 72 -3.37 11.47 13.54
C VAL A 72 -4.73 10.75 13.52
N ARG A 73 -5.05 9.96 14.54
CA ARG A 73 -6.34 9.27 14.64
C ARG A 73 -7.52 10.24 14.56
N GLU A 74 -7.46 11.39 15.24
CA GLU A 74 -8.54 12.38 15.24
C GLU A 74 -8.80 13.04 13.88
N VAL A 75 -7.79 13.13 13.01
CA VAL A 75 -7.92 13.83 11.71
C VAL A 75 -8.00 12.89 10.51
N THR A 76 -7.84 11.58 10.73
CA THR A 76 -7.83 10.59 9.66
C THR A 76 -9.20 9.98 9.41
N ALA A 77 -9.48 9.76 8.13
CA ALA A 77 -10.66 9.03 7.70
C ALA A 77 -10.47 7.50 7.79
N ASP A 78 -9.23 7.03 7.74
CA ASP A 78 -8.86 5.62 7.84
C ASP A 78 -7.37 5.48 8.19
N TRP A 79 -6.96 4.34 8.75
CA TRP A 79 -5.56 4.04 9.07
C TRP A 79 -5.36 2.53 9.21
N GLY A 80 -4.12 2.07 9.08
CA GLY A 80 -3.82 0.66 9.28
C GLY A 80 -2.38 0.29 8.97
N GLY A 81 -2.14 -1.02 8.84
CA GLY A 81 -0.86 -1.55 8.43
C GLY A 81 -1.01 -2.89 7.73
N ALA A 82 -0.09 -3.20 6.82
CA ALA A 82 -0.08 -4.47 6.12
C ALA A 82 1.33 -4.88 5.68
N PRO A 83 1.62 -6.19 5.56
CA PRO A 83 2.83 -6.67 4.92
C PRO A 83 2.94 -6.16 3.48
N THR A 84 4.15 -5.81 3.05
CA THR A 84 4.50 -5.45 1.68
C THR A 84 6.00 -5.59 1.49
N ARG A 85 6.54 -5.10 0.37
CA ARG A 85 7.98 -5.08 0.08
C ARG A 85 8.45 -3.67 -0.23
N SER A 86 9.74 -3.41 0.02
CA SER A 86 10.43 -2.17 -0.32
C SER A 86 10.24 -1.80 -1.81
N ARG A 87 10.16 -0.50 -2.12
CA ARG A 87 10.11 0.01 -3.50
C ARG A 87 11.44 0.57 -3.96
N VAL A 88 12.30 0.95 -3.01
CA VAL A 88 13.50 1.73 -3.25
C VAL A 88 14.72 0.93 -2.81
N GLY A 89 15.75 0.89 -3.66
CA GLY A 89 17.01 0.23 -3.36
C GLY A 89 17.20 -1.10 -4.09
N THR A 90 18.30 -1.78 -3.79
CA THR A 90 18.69 -3.03 -4.42
C THR A 90 18.07 -4.20 -3.66
N GLY A 91 16.91 -4.65 -4.10
CA GLY A 91 16.21 -5.81 -3.57
C GLY A 91 14.84 -5.46 -2.99
N ALA A 92 13.82 -6.24 -3.35
CA ALA A 92 12.46 -6.07 -2.85
C ALA A 92 12.31 -6.66 -1.45
N VAL A 93 12.95 -6.02 -0.48
CA VAL A 93 13.02 -6.50 0.91
C VAL A 93 11.60 -6.60 1.51
N PRO A 94 11.21 -7.77 2.04
CA PRO A 94 9.95 -7.91 2.76
C PRO A 94 9.92 -7.08 4.04
N GLY A 95 8.77 -6.46 4.31
CA GLY A 95 8.55 -5.65 5.48
C GLY A 95 7.07 -5.36 5.68
N LYS A 96 6.75 -4.20 6.21
CA LYS A 96 5.38 -3.71 6.36
C LYS A 96 5.28 -2.25 5.95
N ALA A 97 4.07 -1.85 5.56
CA ALA A 97 3.69 -0.47 5.39
C ALA A 97 2.59 -0.12 6.39
N VAL A 98 2.81 0.91 7.18
CA VAL A 98 1.81 1.54 8.06
C VAL A 98 1.35 2.83 7.44
N TRP A 99 0.07 3.14 7.54
CA TRP A 99 -0.51 4.25 6.79
C TRP A 99 -1.67 4.90 7.53
N PHE A 100 -1.94 6.12 7.12
CA PHE A 100 -3.15 6.86 7.46
C PHE A 100 -3.68 7.57 6.21
N ALA A 101 -4.98 7.85 6.21
CA ALA A 101 -5.69 8.44 5.10
C ALA A 101 -6.40 9.73 5.53
N LEU A 102 -6.09 10.83 4.85
CA LEU A 102 -6.76 12.11 5.03
C LEU A 102 -7.87 12.25 3.99
N PRO A 103 -9.07 12.75 4.34
CA PRO A 103 -10.12 12.97 3.36
C PRO A 103 -9.67 14.04 2.34
N LEU A 104 -9.89 13.77 1.05
CA LEU A 104 -9.72 14.76 0.00
C LEU A 104 -11.05 15.51 -0.24
N PRO A 105 -11.01 16.76 -0.70
CA PRO A 105 -12.20 17.50 -1.09
C PRO A 105 -13.02 16.75 -2.15
N ARG A 106 -14.35 16.91 -2.12
CA ARG A 106 -15.27 16.29 -3.11
C ARG A 106 -14.96 16.67 -4.55
N ASN A 107 -14.39 17.85 -4.77
CA ASN A 107 -13.97 18.38 -6.07
C ASN A 107 -12.48 18.18 -6.34
N TRP A 108 -11.82 17.21 -5.67
CA TRP A 108 -10.42 16.92 -5.90
C TRP A 108 -10.16 16.61 -7.39
N PRO A 109 -9.25 17.34 -8.07
CA PRO A 109 -9.05 17.23 -9.52
C PRO A 109 -8.72 15.82 -10.02
N GLY A 110 -8.13 14.98 -9.18
CA GLY A 110 -7.76 13.62 -9.56
C GLY A 110 -8.94 12.69 -9.88
N LEU A 111 -10.17 13.07 -9.52
CA LEU A 111 -11.39 12.33 -9.91
C LEU A 111 -11.66 12.37 -11.43
N GLY A 112 -11.20 13.42 -12.10
CA GLY A 112 -11.34 13.57 -13.56
C GLY A 112 -10.17 12.99 -14.36
N TYR A 113 -9.15 12.45 -13.69
CA TYR A 113 -7.93 12.00 -14.36
C TYR A 113 -8.17 10.71 -15.14
N LYS A 114 -7.99 10.76 -16.46
CA LYS A 114 -8.13 9.60 -17.35
C LYS A 114 -6.75 9.01 -17.66
N VAL A 115 -6.66 7.69 -17.58
CA VAL A 115 -5.43 6.94 -17.89
C VAL A 115 -5.74 5.94 -18.99
N HIS A 116 -4.91 5.89 -20.02
CA HIS A 116 -5.04 4.85 -21.04
C HIS A 116 -4.74 3.46 -20.43
N PRO A 117 -5.54 2.41 -20.71
CA PRO A 117 -5.34 1.08 -20.12
C PRO A 117 -3.93 0.52 -20.28
N GLY A 118 -3.33 0.67 -21.46
CA GLY A 118 -1.96 0.24 -21.70
C GLY A 118 -0.92 0.93 -20.80
N THR A 119 -1.14 2.22 -20.49
CA THR A 119 -0.29 2.97 -19.57
C THR A 119 -0.49 2.51 -18.14
N ALA A 120 -1.74 2.34 -17.70
CA ALA A 120 -2.06 1.81 -16.38
C ALA A 120 -1.49 0.39 -16.16
N ALA A 121 -1.60 -0.47 -17.17
CA ALA A 121 -1.02 -1.82 -17.16
C ALA A 121 0.51 -1.80 -17.07
N GLN A 122 1.18 -0.94 -17.85
CA GLN A 122 2.63 -0.77 -17.77
C GLN A 122 3.07 -0.27 -16.39
N CYS A 123 2.38 0.72 -15.83
CA CYS A 123 2.70 1.24 -14.50
C CYS A 123 2.46 0.21 -13.40
N LEU A 124 1.40 -0.60 -13.49
CA LEU A 124 1.14 -1.69 -12.56
C LEU A 124 2.26 -2.74 -12.63
N LEU A 125 2.64 -3.17 -13.84
CA LEU A 125 3.73 -4.13 -14.03
C LEU A 125 5.04 -3.60 -13.43
N LEU A 126 5.42 -2.35 -13.72
CA LEU A 126 6.63 -1.75 -13.17
C LEU A 126 6.61 -1.69 -11.64
N ASN A 127 5.47 -1.33 -11.05
CA ASN A 127 5.33 -1.27 -9.60
C ASN A 127 5.48 -2.63 -8.96
N VAL A 128 4.89 -3.68 -9.55
CA VAL A 128 4.96 -5.06 -9.06
C VAL A 128 6.36 -5.66 -9.27
N THR A 129 7.03 -5.37 -10.39
CA THR A 129 8.42 -5.78 -10.63
C THR A 129 9.42 -5.12 -9.69
N ARG A 130 9.20 -3.86 -9.32
CA ARG A 130 9.99 -3.22 -8.26
C ARG A 130 9.81 -3.90 -6.90
N ARG A 131 8.74 -4.68 -6.71
CA ARG A 131 8.50 -5.52 -5.53
C ARG A 131 9.04 -6.95 -5.69
N GLY A 132 9.84 -7.20 -6.72
CA GLY A 132 10.53 -8.48 -6.93
C GLY A 132 9.67 -9.55 -7.57
N PHE A 133 8.51 -9.19 -8.13
CA PHE A 133 7.66 -10.12 -8.87
C PHE A 133 7.87 -9.98 -10.37
N GLU A 134 7.98 -11.11 -11.05
CA GLU A 134 8.07 -11.12 -12.50
C GLU A 134 6.69 -11.14 -13.14
N GLY A 135 6.61 -10.61 -14.36
CA GLY A 135 5.37 -10.56 -15.10
C GLY A 135 5.55 -10.01 -16.50
N THR A 136 4.49 -10.13 -17.28
CA THR A 136 4.43 -9.55 -18.63
C THR A 136 3.12 -8.81 -18.79
N ARG A 137 3.04 -7.99 -19.85
CA ARG A 137 1.79 -7.36 -20.25
C ARG A 137 1.49 -7.62 -21.71
N SER A 138 0.21 -7.65 -22.03
CA SER A 138 -0.30 -7.64 -23.39
C SER A 138 -1.38 -6.57 -23.52
N THR A 139 -1.67 -6.14 -24.74
CA THR A 139 -2.78 -5.22 -25.02
C THR A 139 -3.49 -5.71 -26.27
N GLY A 140 -4.79 -5.96 -26.14
CA GLY A 140 -5.66 -6.40 -27.22
C GLY A 140 -6.04 -5.26 -28.15
N ALA A 141 -6.54 -5.63 -29.33
CA ALA A 141 -7.09 -4.67 -30.30
C ALA A 141 -8.38 -3.97 -29.80
N ASP A 142 -9.02 -4.53 -28.78
CA ASP A 142 -10.19 -3.97 -28.08
C ASP A 142 -9.83 -2.87 -27.06
N GLY A 143 -8.54 -2.54 -26.94
CA GLY A 143 -8.05 -1.53 -25.99
C GLY A 143 -7.98 -2.02 -24.54
N ILE A 144 -8.24 -3.31 -24.29
CA ILE A 144 -8.06 -3.93 -22.97
C ILE A 144 -6.62 -4.41 -22.85
N SER A 145 -5.99 -4.10 -21.72
CA SER A 145 -4.66 -4.63 -21.40
C SER A 145 -4.75 -5.70 -20.34
N VAL A 146 -3.79 -6.62 -20.31
CA VAL A 146 -3.68 -7.64 -19.26
C VAL A 146 -2.27 -7.63 -18.73
N VAL A 147 -2.14 -7.59 -17.40
CA VAL A 147 -0.89 -7.87 -16.69
C VAL A 147 -0.94 -9.31 -16.20
N MET A 148 -0.01 -10.14 -16.69
CA MET A 148 0.09 -11.56 -16.38
C MET A 148 1.24 -11.77 -15.39
N LEU A 149 0.91 -12.25 -14.20
CA LEU A 149 1.81 -12.54 -13.09
C LEU A 149 1.67 -14.03 -12.73
N PRO A 150 2.69 -14.65 -12.12
CA PRO A 150 2.56 -16.02 -11.60
C PRO A 150 1.34 -16.16 -10.69
N GLY A 151 0.37 -16.99 -11.09
CA GLY A 151 -0.86 -17.23 -10.33
C GLY A 151 -1.90 -16.12 -10.35
N LEU A 152 -1.71 -15.02 -11.11
CA LEU A 152 -2.65 -13.90 -11.15
C LEU A 152 -2.66 -13.18 -12.51
N ASN A 153 -3.86 -12.99 -13.07
CA ASN A 153 -4.08 -12.11 -14.22
C ASN A 153 -4.89 -10.88 -13.78
N VAL A 154 -4.35 -9.69 -14.06
CA VAL A 154 -5.03 -8.41 -13.83
C VAL A 154 -5.44 -7.82 -15.17
N TRP A 155 -6.74 -7.78 -15.42
CA TRP A 155 -7.34 -7.13 -16.57
C TRP A 155 -7.41 -5.63 -16.32
N VAL A 156 -7.11 -4.83 -17.34
CA VAL A 156 -7.09 -3.38 -17.29
C VAL A 156 -8.06 -2.88 -18.36
N HIS A 157 -9.26 -2.54 -17.90
CA HIS A 157 -10.30 -1.93 -18.70
C HIS A 157 -10.09 -0.40 -18.78
N PRO A 158 -10.80 0.31 -19.68
CA PRO A 158 -10.76 1.78 -19.79
C PRO A 158 -10.86 2.56 -18.48
N GLU A 159 -11.59 2.03 -17.49
CA GLU A 159 -11.88 2.75 -16.24
C GLU A 159 -11.34 2.07 -14.98
N HIS A 160 -10.97 0.79 -15.06
CA HIS A 160 -10.63 0.03 -13.86
C HIS A 160 -9.70 -1.17 -14.11
N PHE A 161 -8.94 -1.50 -13.07
CA PHE A 161 -8.31 -2.80 -12.88
C PHE A 161 -9.36 -3.82 -12.42
N CYS A 162 -9.25 -5.06 -12.89
CA CYS A 162 -10.10 -6.18 -12.52
C CYS A 162 -9.26 -7.45 -12.37
N TRP A 163 -9.36 -8.13 -11.24
CA TRP A 163 -8.70 -9.42 -11.05
C TRP A 163 -9.47 -10.31 -10.08
N ARG A 164 -9.16 -11.60 -10.10
CA ARG A 164 -9.74 -12.57 -9.19
C ARG A 164 -8.86 -12.66 -7.94
N SER A 165 -9.40 -12.29 -6.77
CA SER A 165 -8.68 -12.30 -5.48
C SER A 165 -8.95 -13.57 -4.66
N GLY A 166 -9.63 -14.57 -5.23
CA GLY A 166 -10.02 -15.82 -4.59
C GLY A 166 -11.03 -16.58 -5.46
N PRO A 167 -11.43 -17.82 -5.10
CA PRO A 167 -12.17 -18.73 -5.98
C PRO A 167 -13.46 -18.13 -6.60
N ARG A 168 -14.09 -17.16 -5.93
CA ARG A 168 -15.34 -16.52 -6.39
C ARG A 168 -15.39 -15.00 -6.23
N ARG A 169 -14.26 -14.35 -5.94
CA ARG A 169 -14.24 -12.89 -5.69
C ARG A 169 -13.43 -12.19 -6.78
N TYR A 170 -14.11 -11.40 -7.59
CA TYR A 170 -13.47 -10.40 -8.44
C TYR A 170 -13.39 -9.07 -7.70
N LEU A 171 -12.21 -8.47 -7.71
CA LEU A 171 -12.00 -7.10 -7.24
C LEU A 171 -11.93 -6.19 -8.45
N ARG A 172 -12.56 -5.01 -8.33
CA ARG A 172 -12.50 -3.93 -9.30
C ARG A 172 -12.00 -2.68 -8.60
N ARG A 173 -11.06 -1.98 -9.22
CA ARG A 173 -10.49 -0.73 -8.69
C ARG A 173 -10.29 0.29 -9.81
N PRO A 174 -10.65 1.57 -9.63
CA PRO A 174 -10.40 2.60 -10.62
C PRO A 174 -8.93 2.68 -11.05
N LEU A 175 -8.63 3.09 -12.28
CA LEU A 175 -7.24 3.21 -12.76
C LEU A 175 -6.40 4.21 -11.95
N ILE A 176 -7.04 5.24 -11.40
CA ILE A 176 -6.39 6.23 -10.53
C ILE A 176 -5.92 5.61 -9.20
N ASP A 177 -6.51 4.50 -8.76
CA ASP A 177 -6.13 3.74 -7.56
C ASP A 177 -4.97 2.77 -7.86
N LEU A 178 -4.04 3.15 -8.75
CA LEU A 178 -2.92 2.31 -9.17
C LEU A 178 -2.07 1.83 -7.99
N GLN A 179 -1.73 2.72 -7.06
CA GLN A 179 -0.90 2.38 -5.91
C GLN A 179 -1.66 1.45 -4.95
N GLU A 180 -2.95 1.72 -4.66
CA GLU A 180 -3.78 0.84 -3.84
C GLU A 180 -3.91 -0.55 -4.49
N THR A 181 -4.11 -0.60 -5.80
CA THR A 181 -4.17 -1.83 -6.59
C THR A 181 -2.85 -2.60 -6.53
N THR A 182 -1.72 -1.90 -6.63
CA THR A 182 -0.38 -2.49 -6.48
C THR A 182 -0.26 -3.20 -5.13
N GLU A 183 -0.62 -2.52 -4.03
CA GLU A 183 -0.49 -3.09 -2.69
C GLU A 183 -1.44 -4.29 -2.48
N HIS A 184 -2.62 -4.29 -3.09
CA HIS A 184 -3.49 -5.47 -3.10
C HIS A 184 -2.90 -6.66 -3.86
N VAL A 185 -2.31 -6.42 -5.03
CA VAL A 185 -1.67 -7.45 -5.86
C VAL A 185 -0.46 -8.04 -5.14
N VAL A 186 0.42 -7.19 -4.58
CA VAL A 186 1.60 -7.62 -3.82
C VAL A 186 1.21 -8.51 -2.65
N ARG A 187 0.22 -8.09 -1.84
CA ARG A 187 -0.27 -8.90 -0.70
C ARG A 187 -0.84 -10.24 -1.15
N TYR A 188 -1.54 -10.27 -2.28
CA TYR A 188 -2.08 -11.51 -2.83
C TYR A 188 -0.95 -12.45 -3.28
N LEU A 189 0.03 -11.95 -4.03
CA LEU A 189 1.18 -12.77 -4.46
C LEU A 189 2.01 -13.27 -3.27
N ASP A 190 2.29 -12.42 -2.29
CA ASP A 190 2.95 -12.83 -1.05
C ASP A 190 2.18 -13.94 -0.30
N SER A 191 0.84 -13.97 -0.40
CA SER A 191 0.03 -15.02 0.20
C SER A 191 0.05 -16.34 -0.56
N LEU A 192 0.39 -16.32 -1.85
CA LEU A 192 0.61 -17.53 -2.66
C LEU A 192 1.99 -18.14 -2.38
N ASP A 193 2.99 -17.30 -2.12
CA ASP A 193 4.36 -17.72 -1.78
C ASP A 193 4.51 -18.20 -0.32
N ALA A 194 3.53 -17.92 0.54
CA ALA A 194 3.53 -18.42 1.90
C ALA A 194 3.41 -19.95 1.87
N PRO A 195 4.35 -20.71 2.48
CA PRO A 195 4.24 -22.17 2.52
C PRO A 195 2.90 -22.53 3.16
N HIS A 196 2.11 -23.34 2.47
CA HIS A 196 0.94 -24.00 3.05
C HIS A 196 1.43 -24.79 4.26
N SER A 197 1.31 -24.24 5.48
CA SER A 197 1.42 -25.04 6.69
C SER A 197 0.30 -26.07 6.61
N ILE A 198 0.68 -27.28 6.20
CA ILE A 198 -0.11 -28.48 6.30
C ILE A 198 -0.63 -28.53 7.74
N MET A 199 -1.93 -28.35 7.93
CA MET A 199 -2.57 -28.78 9.16
C MET A 199 -2.45 -30.30 9.18
N LEU A 200 -1.46 -30.80 9.92
CA LEU A 200 -1.53 -32.13 10.49
C LEU A 200 -2.67 -32.08 11.51
N VAL A 201 -3.74 -32.78 11.18
CA VAL A 201 -4.79 -33.15 12.11
C VAL A 201 -4.23 -34.37 12.86
N GLU A 202 -4.02 -34.25 14.17
CA GLU A 202 -4.18 -35.38 15.10
C GLU A 202 -5.60 -35.34 15.67
#